data_AF-C0FX32-F1
#
_entry.id   AF-C0FX32-F1
#
_cell.length_a   1.000
_cell.length_b   1.000
_cell.length_c   1.000
_cell.angle_alpha   90.00
_cell.angle_beta   90.00
_cell.angle_gamma   90.00
#
_symmetry.space_group_name_H-M   'P 1'
#
loop_
_entity.id
_entity.type
_entity.pdbx_description
1 polymer ?
#
loop_
_entity_poly.entity_id
_entity_poly.type
_entity_poly.pdbx_seq_one_letter_code
_entity_poly.pdbx_strand_id
1 'polypeptide(L)'
;MNSMIHRVKPERTDLDMIYEIMLKLGVPLTYSVTPFSINNKTVYGVGDDCLLLVCLAEDVQPEDVEQMTEYAPAKIIISRDSFADDTAMANAYYILRDHGIELKLV
;
A
#
# COMPACT_ATOMS: atom_id res chain seq x y z
N MET A 1 2.15 -6.38 -19.66
CA MET A 1 3.03 -5.58 -18.80
C MET A 1 2.73 -4.12 -19.02
N ASN A 2 1.79 -3.59 -18.25
CA ASN A 2 1.63 -2.16 -17.97
C ASN A 2 0.63 -2.12 -16.83
N SER A 3 1.16 -2.40 -15.64
CA SER A 3 0.40 -2.33 -14.41
C SER A 3 0.30 -0.87 -13.97
N MET A 4 -0.47 -0.09 -14.71
CA MET A 4 -0.58 1.35 -14.48
C MET A 4 -1.65 1.59 -13.42
N ILE A 5 -1.21 1.62 -12.17
CA ILE A 5 -1.74 2.63 -11.24
C ILE A 5 -1.68 3.96 -11.98
N HIS A 6 -2.77 4.71 -12.00
CA HIS A 6 -2.84 5.97 -12.74
C HIS A 6 -1.78 6.97 -12.23
N ARG A 7 -0.61 6.99 -12.87
CA ARG A 7 0.46 7.95 -12.60
C ARG A 7 0.21 9.19 -13.44
N VAL A 8 0.23 10.36 -12.80
CA VAL A 8 0.17 11.66 -13.50
C VAL A 8 1.26 11.77 -14.58
N LYS A 9 2.41 11.13 -14.33
CA LYS A 9 3.54 11.04 -15.25
C LYS A 9 3.94 9.58 -15.43
N PRO A 10 3.92 9.03 -16.66
CA PRO A 10 4.12 7.60 -16.91
C PRO A 10 5.53 7.11 -16.54
N GLU A 11 6.52 7.99 -16.50
CA GLU A 11 7.90 7.69 -16.14
C GLU A 11 8.15 7.57 -14.63
N ARG A 12 7.14 7.84 -13.78
CA ARG A 12 7.30 7.75 -12.33
C ARG A 12 7.46 6.30 -11.90
N THR A 13 8.42 6.06 -11.02
CA THR A 13 8.67 4.79 -10.33
C THR A 13 7.77 4.63 -9.10
N ASP A 14 7.68 3.42 -8.55
CA ASP A 14 6.97 3.19 -7.28
C ASP A 14 7.51 4.07 -6.16
N LEU A 15 8.83 4.27 -6.10
CA LEU A 15 9.47 5.15 -5.13
C LEU A 15 9.00 6.60 -5.27
N ASP A 16 8.83 7.10 -6.49
CA ASP A 16 8.28 8.45 -6.71
C ASP A 16 6.86 8.58 -6.12
N MET A 17 6.04 7.54 -6.26
CA MET A 17 4.69 7.51 -5.71
C MET A 17 4.72 7.41 -4.17
N ILE A 18 5.62 6.59 -3.61
CA ILE A 18 5.77 6.45 -2.16
C ILE A 18 6.21 7.77 -1.53
N TYR A 19 7.19 8.47 -2.10
CA TYR A 19 7.61 9.77 -1.58
C TYR A 19 6.52 10.84 -1.74
N GLU A 20 5.72 10.79 -2.81
CA GLU A 20 4.53 11.65 -2.91
C GLU A 20 3.50 11.37 -1.80
N ILE A 21 3.26 10.09 -1.50
CA ILE A 21 2.37 9.65 -0.40
C ILE A 21 2.92 10.14 0.95
N MET A 22 4.21 9.96 1.20
CA MET A 22 4.87 10.44 2.43
C MET A 22 4.67 11.95 2.60
N LEU A 23 4.89 12.75 1.55
CA LEU A 23 4.67 14.19 1.57
C LEU A 23 3.21 14.55 1.88
N LYS A 24 2.24 13.89 1.23
CA LYS A 24 0.80 14.15 1.46
C LYS A 24 0.33 13.77 2.86
N LEU A 25 0.95 12.75 3.46
CA LEU A 25 0.63 12.29 4.81
C LEU A 25 1.45 13.00 5.90
N GLY A 26 2.38 13.89 5.53
CA GLY A 26 3.26 14.58 6.49
C GLY A 26 4.31 13.68 7.13
N VAL A 27 4.65 12.55 6.49
CA VAL A 27 5.68 11.62 6.96
C VAL A 27 7.06 12.19 6.61
N PRO A 28 7.99 12.26 7.58
CA PRO A 28 9.35 12.72 7.29
C PRO A 28 10.05 11.88 6.22
N LEU A 29 10.64 12.53 5.22
CA LEU A 29 11.41 11.86 4.17
C LEU A 29 12.72 11.23 4.66
N THR A 30 13.08 11.45 5.93
CA THR A 30 14.21 10.80 6.59
C THR A 30 13.90 9.36 7.01
N TYR A 31 12.64 8.94 6.95
CA TYR A 31 12.25 7.55 7.25
C TYR A 31 12.72 6.62 6.14
N SER A 32 13.15 5.44 6.54
CA SER A 32 13.54 4.35 5.64
C SER A 32 12.34 3.90 4.79
N VAL A 33 12.61 3.52 3.54
CA VAL A 33 11.64 2.87 2.66
C VAL A 33 12.23 1.53 2.25
N THR A 34 11.63 0.44 2.71
CA THR A 34 12.16 -0.91 2.53
C THR A 34 11.19 -1.76 1.72
N PRO A 35 11.56 -2.23 0.51
CA PRO A 35 10.72 -3.14 -0.26
C PRO A 35 10.82 -4.56 0.28
N PHE A 36 9.70 -5.28 0.26
CA PHE A 36 9.61 -6.71 0.51
C PHE A 36 8.44 -7.31 -0.28
N SER A 37 8.22 -8.62 -0.16
CA SER A 37 7.19 -9.33 -0.92
C SER A 37 6.19 -10.02 -0.01
N ILE A 38 4.90 -9.89 -0.31
CA ILE A 38 3.78 -10.67 0.24
C ILE A 38 3.07 -11.31 -0.94
N ASN A 39 2.92 -12.65 -0.96
CA ASN A 39 2.28 -13.38 -2.06
C ASN A 39 2.73 -12.93 -3.48
N ASN A 40 4.05 -12.78 -3.67
CA ASN A 40 4.67 -12.28 -4.91
C ASN A 40 4.28 -10.84 -5.33
N LYS A 41 3.66 -10.07 -4.44
CA LYS A 41 3.37 -8.65 -4.62
C LYS A 41 4.38 -7.81 -3.87
N THR A 42 4.91 -6.79 -4.53
CA THR A 42 5.84 -5.85 -3.89
C THR A 42 5.09 -4.93 -2.94
N VAL A 43 5.55 -4.89 -1.68
CA VAL A 43 5.05 -4.03 -0.62
C VAL A 43 6.22 -3.23 -0.08
N TYR A 44 5.98 -1.97 0.27
CA TYR A 44 6.99 -1.08 0.80
C TYR A 44 6.65 -0.69 2.23
N GLY A 45 7.55 -0.99 3.16
CA GLY A 45 7.48 -0.52 4.53
C GLY A 45 8.13 0.85 4.67
N VAL A 46 7.48 1.77 5.37
CA VAL A 46 8.01 3.10 5.67
C VAL A 46 8.24 3.25 7.17
N GLY A 47 9.48 3.58 7.55
CA GLY A 47 9.94 3.64 8.93
C GLY A 47 10.40 2.29 9.48
N ASP A 48 11.22 2.32 10.52
CA ASP A 48 11.98 1.14 10.99
C ASP A 48 11.10 0.00 11.54
N ASP A 49 9.85 0.29 11.92
CA ASP A 49 8.84 -0.69 12.36
C ASP A 49 7.65 -0.81 11.37
N CYS A 50 7.83 -0.45 10.10
CA CYS A 50 6.75 -0.42 9.10
C CYS A 50 5.53 0.40 9.57
N LEU A 51 5.77 1.61 10.11
CA LEU A 51 4.71 2.54 10.54
C LEU A 51 3.59 2.65 9.48
N LEU A 52 3.99 2.67 8.21
CA LEU A 52 3.10 2.55 7.07
C LEU A 52 3.53 1.38 6.19
N LEU A 53 2.56 0.71 5.59
CA LEU A 53 2.79 -0.13 4.41
C LEU A 53 2.16 0.53 3.18
N VAL A 54 2.86 0.46 2.04
CA VAL A 54 2.36 0.90 0.74
C VAL A 54 2.38 -0.29 -0.21
N CYS A 55 1.22 -0.66 -0.74
CA CYS A 55 1.08 -1.68 -1.78
C CYS A 55 0.58 -1.03 -3.07
N LEU A 56 1.41 -1.09 -4.11
CA LEU A 56 1.14 -0.57 -5.45
C LEU A 56 1.03 -1.70 -6.49
N ALA A 57 0.93 -2.95 -6.03
CA ALA A 57 0.78 -4.09 -6.92
C ALA A 57 -0.67 -4.16 -7.45
N GLU A 58 -0.84 -4.76 -8.62
CA GLU A 58 -2.18 -5.09 -9.14
C GLU A 58 -2.75 -6.33 -8.46
N ASP A 59 -4.06 -6.48 -8.62
CA ASP A 59 -4.80 -7.69 -8.24
C ASP A 59 -4.60 -8.05 -6.76
N VAL A 60 -4.68 -7.04 -5.88
CA VAL A 60 -4.60 -7.22 -4.43
C VAL A 60 -5.83 -7.96 -3.95
N GLN A 61 -5.60 -9.16 -3.43
CA GLN A 61 -6.60 -10.08 -2.93
C GLN A 61 -6.75 -9.94 -1.40
N PRO A 62 -7.89 -10.35 -0.83
CA PRO A 62 -8.10 -10.34 0.62
C PRO A 62 -6.98 -11.03 1.41
N GLU A 63 -6.43 -12.13 0.90
CA GLU A 63 -5.33 -12.88 1.53
C GLU A 63 -4.01 -12.10 1.59
N ASP A 64 -3.76 -11.20 0.64
CA ASP A 64 -2.60 -10.31 0.68
C ASP A 64 -2.76 -9.29 1.79
N VAL A 65 -3.98 -8.76 1.95
CA VAL A 65 -4.33 -7.76 2.96
C VAL A 65 -4.24 -8.37 4.35
N GLU A 66 -4.74 -9.59 4.55
CA GLU A 66 -4.58 -10.34 5.79
C GLU A 66 -3.10 -10.49 6.18
N GLN A 67 -2.24 -10.92 5.26
CA GLN A 67 -0.80 -11.03 5.54
C GLN A 67 -0.14 -9.67 5.81
N MET A 68 -0.60 -8.59 5.18
CA MET A 68 -0.12 -7.24 5.51
C MET A 68 -0.46 -6.84 6.95
N THR A 69 -1.53 -7.36 7.54
CA THR A 69 -1.89 -7.05 8.94
C THR A 69 -0.92 -7.62 9.96
N GLU A 70 -0.20 -8.70 9.63
CA GLU A 70 0.78 -9.33 10.53
C GLU A 70 1.94 -8.40 10.89
N TYR A 71 2.21 -7.39 10.06
CA TYR A 71 3.22 -6.36 10.30
C TYR A 71 2.74 -5.24 11.25
N ALA A 72 1.48 -5.28 11.68
CA ALA A 72 0.84 -4.32 12.59
C ALA A 72 1.11 -2.82 12.25
N PRO A 73 1.01 -2.38 10.98
CA PRO A 73 1.22 -0.98 10.63
C PRO A 73 0.10 -0.08 11.20
N ALA A 74 0.37 1.20 11.40
CA ALA A 74 -0.67 2.15 11.77
C ALA A 74 -1.66 2.41 10.62
N LYS A 75 -1.20 2.27 9.37
CA LYS A 75 -1.99 2.51 8.16
C LYS A 75 -1.41 1.75 6.98
N ILE A 76 -2.30 1.21 6.15
CA ILE A 76 -1.94 0.58 4.88
C ILE A 76 -2.48 1.45 3.75
N ILE A 77 -1.60 1.78 2.82
CA ILE A 77 -1.89 2.56 1.63
C ILE A 77 -1.96 1.62 0.43
N ILE A 78 -3.09 1.58 -0.26
CA ILE A 78 -3.30 0.74 -1.44
C ILE A 78 -3.87 1.60 -2.57
N SER A 79 -3.39 1.42 -3.79
CA SER A 79 -4.00 2.08 -4.96
C SER A 79 -5.44 1.58 -5.15
N ARG A 80 -6.37 2.45 -5.53
CA ARG A 80 -7.71 1.99 -5.92
C ARG A 80 -7.64 1.01 -7.11
N ASP A 81 -6.71 1.25 -8.04
CA ASP A 81 -6.51 0.42 -9.23
C ASP A 81 -5.89 -0.95 -8.90
N SER A 82 -5.42 -1.15 -7.66
CA SER A 82 -4.92 -2.45 -7.20
C SER A 82 -6.05 -3.46 -6.98
N PHE A 83 -7.29 -3.02 -6.81
CA PHE A 83 -8.43 -3.91 -6.57
C PHE A 83 -9.14 -4.28 -7.87
N ALA A 84 -9.57 -5.54 -7.98
CA ALA A 84 -10.34 -6.01 -9.12
C ALA A 84 -11.70 -5.30 -9.26
N ASP A 85 -12.34 -4.98 -8.13
CA ASP A 85 -13.63 -4.28 -8.06
C ASP A 85 -13.87 -3.65 -6.67
N ASP A 86 -14.99 -2.93 -6.52
CA ASP A 86 -15.40 -2.32 -5.26
C ASP A 86 -15.69 -3.35 -4.14
N THR A 87 -15.99 -4.60 -4.48
CA THR A 87 -16.20 -5.67 -3.49
C THR A 87 -14.87 -6.10 -2.89
N ALA A 88 -13.83 -6.29 -3.70
CA ALA A 88 -12.48 -6.56 -3.24
C ALA A 88 -11.94 -5.42 -2.35
N MET A 89 -12.17 -4.16 -2.76
CA MET A 89 -11.81 -2.98 -1.95
C MET A 89 -12.57 -2.94 -0.61
N ALA A 90 -13.88 -3.25 -0.60
CA ALA A 90 -14.66 -3.31 0.63
C ALA A 90 -14.18 -4.42 1.58
N ASN A 91 -13.82 -5.59 1.04
CA ASN A 91 -13.24 -6.67 1.83
C ASN A 91 -11.94 -6.23 2.49
N ALA A 92 -11.04 -5.59 1.74
CA ALA A 92 -9.80 -5.04 2.28
C ALA A 92 -10.06 -4.03 3.42
N TYR A 93 -11.03 -3.13 3.23
CA TYR A 93 -11.42 -2.18 4.28
C TYR A 93 -11.87 -2.90 5.57
N TYR A 94 -12.72 -3.93 5.46
CA TYR A 94 -13.23 -4.63 6.63
C TYR A 94 -12.16 -5.46 7.34
N ILE A 95 -11.28 -6.15 6.59
CA ILE A 95 -10.13 -6.89 7.15
C ILE A 95 -9.26 -5.95 7.99
N LEU A 96 -8.89 -4.79 7.42
CA LEU A 96 -8.03 -3.83 8.11
C LEU A 96 -8.72 -3.21 9.32
N ARG A 97 -10.00 -2.88 9.20
CA ARG A 97 -10.80 -2.34 10.31
C ARG A 97 -10.86 -3.32 11.49
N ASP A 98 -11.03 -4.62 11.22
CA ASP A 98 -11.12 -5.64 12.28
C ASP A 98 -9.77 -5.82 13.01
N HIS A 99 -8.66 -5.48 12.34
CA HIS A 99 -7.31 -5.41 12.94
C HIS A 99 -6.95 -4.02 13.52
N GLY A 100 -7.86 -3.04 13.46
CA GLY A 100 -7.61 -1.68 13.94
C GLY A 100 -6.64 -0.87 13.06
N ILE A 101 -6.42 -1.29 11.82
CA ILE A 101 -5.52 -0.67 10.85
C ILE A 101 -6.33 0.23 9.91
N GLU A 102 -5.86 1.45 9.67
CA GLU A 102 -6.53 2.37 8.73
C GLU A 102 -6.17 2.01 7.28
N LEU A 103 -7.18 1.80 6.43
CA LEU A 103 -7.00 1.75 4.97
C LEU A 103 -6.99 3.18 4.41
N LYS A 104 -5.96 3.51 3.63
CA LYS A 104 -5.92 4.73 2.81
C LYS A 104 -5.81 4.37 1.34
N LEU A 105 -6.75 4.87 0.55
CA LEU A 105 -6.73 4.72 -0.90
C LEU A 105 -6.00 5.88 -1.56
N VAL A 106 -5.23 5.58 -2.61
CA VAL A 106 -4.52 6.55 -3.45
C VAL A 106 -4.82 6.35 -4.93
#